data_AF-A0A1H8ZM10-F1
#
_entry.id   AF-A0A1H8ZM10-F1
#
_cell.length_a   1.000
_cell.length_b   1.000
_cell.length_c   1.000
_cell.angle_alpha   90.00
_cell.angle_beta   90.00
_cell.angle_gamma   90.00
#
_symmetry.space_group_name_H-M   'P 1'
#
loop_
_entity.id
_entity.type
_entity.pdbx_description
1 polymer ?
#
loop_
_entity_poly.entity_id
_entity_poly.type
_entity_poly.pdbx_seq_one_letter_code
_entity_poly.pdbx_strand_id
1 'polypeptide(L)'
;MHFAGTFPIQYEKEFHGKPFKDNEIAFVYVYDEEVGIDNLTIQKEELDSVEWFNLDDVYQACQPPRDEKFCVPMGGLEIVRKYIKGEC
;
A
#
# COMPACT_ATOMS: atom_id res chain seq x y z
N MET A 1 1.29 -0.94 -16.56
CA MET A 1 1.67 -1.41 -15.20
C MET A 1 3.17 -1.62 -15.18
N HIS A 2 3.85 -0.89 -14.31
CA HIS A 2 5.30 -0.80 -14.25
C HIS A 2 5.80 -1.33 -12.92
N PHE A 3 6.83 -2.16 -12.94
CA PHE A 3 7.47 -2.63 -11.71
C PHE A 3 8.30 -1.49 -11.10
N ALA A 4 8.06 -1.19 -9.82
CA ALA A 4 8.72 -0.10 -9.10
C ALA A 4 9.74 -0.61 -8.07
N GLY A 5 9.59 -1.85 -7.57
CA GLY A 5 10.54 -2.44 -6.63
C GLY A 5 9.92 -3.50 -5.72
N THR A 6 10.72 -4.01 -4.79
CA THR A 6 10.26 -4.89 -3.72
C THR A 6 10.69 -4.38 -2.36
N PHE A 7 10.00 -4.81 -1.30
CA PHE A 7 10.45 -4.63 0.07
C PHE A 7 10.05 -5.83 0.93
N PRO A 8 10.85 -6.18 1.95
CA PRO A 8 10.51 -7.24 2.88
C PRO A 8 9.48 -6.77 3.90
N ILE A 9 8.56 -7.67 4.28
CA ILE A 9 7.68 -7.53 5.43
C ILE A 9 8.07 -8.63 6.42
N GLN A 10 8.46 -8.22 7.62
CA GLN A 10 8.81 -9.14 8.70
C GLN A 10 7.95 -8.82 9.93
N TYR A 11 7.18 -9.81 10.36
CA TYR A 11 6.29 -9.68 11.50
C TYR A 11 6.27 -10.97 12.30
N GLU A 12 6.47 -10.87 13.61
CA GLU A 12 6.30 -11.99 14.52
C GLU A 12 5.28 -11.63 15.59
N LYS A 13 4.27 -12.49 15.77
CA LYS A 13 3.23 -12.34 16.80
C LYS A 13 2.74 -13.69 17.27
N GLU A 14 2.14 -13.75 18.44
CA GLU A 14 1.31 -14.86 18.83
C GLU A 14 -0.10 -14.73 18.23
N PHE A 15 -0.58 -15.79 17.58
CA PHE A 15 -1.92 -15.89 17.04
C PHE A 15 -2.55 -17.22 17.47
N HIS A 16 -3.68 -17.15 18.19
CA HIS A 16 -4.33 -18.31 18.83
C HIS A 16 -3.36 -19.21 19.63
N GLY A 17 -2.46 -18.61 20.42
CA GLY A 17 -1.51 -19.35 21.27
C GLY A 17 -0.34 -20.01 20.52
N LYS A 18 -0.17 -19.70 19.23
CA LYS A 18 0.93 -20.22 18.41
C LYS A 18 1.74 -19.07 17.81
N PRO A 19 3.06 -19.23 17.63
CA PRO A 19 3.87 -18.24 16.94
C PRO A 19 3.44 -18.16 15.46
N PHE A 20 3.16 -16.95 15.01
CA PHE A 20 2.99 -16.56 13.63
C PHE A 20 4.22 -15.75 13.20
N LYS A 21 4.84 -16.15 12.10
CA LYS A 21 6.01 -15.51 11.52
C LYS A 21 5.74 -15.20 10.06
N ASP A 22 5.78 -13.92 9.75
CA ASP A 22 5.69 -13.39 8.40
C ASP A 22 7.10 -13.06 7.90
N ASN A 23 7.41 -13.52 6.70
CA ASN A 23 8.64 -13.23 5.96
C ASN A 23 8.31 -13.00 4.48
N GLU A 24 7.24 -12.25 4.24
CA GLU A 24 6.77 -11.89 2.91
C GLU A 24 7.72 -10.94 2.19
N ILE A 25 7.78 -11.07 0.86
CA ILE A 25 8.37 -10.06 -0.02
C ILE A 25 7.24 -9.45 -0.85
N ALA A 26 6.98 -8.16 -0.63
CA ALA A 26 5.97 -7.42 -1.37
C ALA A 26 6.55 -6.87 -2.66
N PHE A 27 5.78 -6.95 -3.75
CA PHE A 27 6.12 -6.39 -5.06
C PHE A 27 5.27 -5.16 -5.31
N VAL A 28 5.91 -4.05 -5.66
CA VAL A 28 5.25 -2.77 -5.89
C VAL A 28 5.16 -2.50 -7.38
N TYR A 29 3.95 -2.21 -7.84
CA TYR A 29 3.66 -1.86 -9.22
C TYR A 29 2.94 -0.52 -9.27
N VAL A 30 3.24 0.27 -10.30
CA VAL A 30 2.54 1.52 -10.62
C VAL A 30 1.67 1.32 -11.85
N TYR A 31 0.42 1.78 -11.77
CA TYR A 31 -0.51 1.86 -12.88
C TYR A 31 -0.81 3.34 -13.15
N ASP A 32 -0.49 3.79 -14.35
CA ASP A 32 -0.41 5.21 -14.75
C ASP A 32 -1.37 5.56 -15.90
N GLU A 33 -2.22 4.61 -16.32
CA GLU A 33 -3.30 4.87 -17.26
C GLU A 33 -4.48 5.57 -16.54
N GLU A 34 -5.34 6.23 -17.32
CA GLU A 34 -6.56 6.85 -16.79
C GLU A 34 -7.50 5.81 -16.16
N VAL A 35 -7.85 6.02 -14.90
CA VAL A 35 -8.82 5.17 -14.17
C VAL A 35 -10.05 6.01 -13.82
N GLY A 36 -11.20 5.63 -14.38
CA GLY A 36 -12.49 6.13 -13.90
C GLY A 36 -13.01 5.22 -12.78
N ILE A 37 -13.35 5.79 -11.61
CA ILE A 37 -13.87 5.01 -10.47
C ILE A 37 -15.13 4.22 -10.87
N ASP A 38 -16.02 4.84 -11.67
CA ASP A 38 -17.26 4.21 -12.15
C ASP A 38 -17.02 3.01 -13.09
N ASN A 39 -15.81 2.87 -13.63
CA ASN A 39 -15.42 1.77 -14.52
C ASN A 39 -14.82 0.58 -13.74
N LEU A 40 -14.62 0.71 -12.43
CA LEU A 40 -14.05 -0.35 -11.60
C LEU A 40 -15.10 -1.42 -11.27
N THR A 41 -14.76 -2.68 -11.52
CA THR A 41 -15.56 -3.80 -11.00
C THR A 41 -15.19 -4.04 -9.55
N ILE A 42 -16.08 -3.66 -8.63
CA ILE A 42 -15.87 -3.80 -7.18
C ILE A 42 -16.61 -5.02 -6.60
N GLN A 43 -15.99 -5.66 -5.61
CA GLN A 43 -16.65 -6.67 -4.76
C GLN A 43 -17.21 -5.97 -3.54
N LYS A 44 -18.53 -5.75 -3.50
CA LYS A 44 -19.17 -4.91 -2.48
C LYS A 44 -19.10 -5.49 -1.06
N GLU A 45 -18.89 -6.80 -0.96
CA GLU A 45 -18.74 -7.50 0.31
C GLU A 45 -17.38 -7.22 0.98
N GLU A 46 -16.36 -6.86 0.20
CA GLU A 46 -14.98 -6.64 0.65
C GLU A 46 -14.57 -5.16 0.57
N LEU A 47 -15.26 -4.35 -0.25
CA LEU A 47 -14.92 -2.96 -0.54
C LEU A 47 -16.14 -2.04 -0.48
N ASP A 48 -16.10 -1.07 0.42
CA ASP A 48 -17.17 -0.07 0.61
C ASP A 48 -17.11 1.06 -0.42
N SER A 49 -15.91 1.61 -0.69
CA SER A 49 -15.72 2.75 -1.60
C SER A 49 -14.33 2.79 -2.25
N VAL A 50 -14.20 3.63 -3.28
CA VAL A 50 -12.92 3.99 -3.90
C VAL A 50 -12.78 5.52 -3.88
N GLU A 51 -11.63 6.01 -3.45
CA GLU A 51 -11.32 7.44 -3.33
C GLU A 51 -9.94 7.74 -3.93
N TRP A 52 -9.80 8.93 -4.51
CA TRP A 52 -8.50 9.46 -4.93
C TRP A 52 -7.85 10.23 -3.78
N PHE A 53 -6.57 9.96 -3.53
CA PHE A 53 -5.79 10.64 -2.50
C PHE A 53 -4.55 11.31 -3.08
N ASN A 54 -4.14 12.43 -2.47
CA ASN A 54 -2.81 12.96 -2.71
C ASN A 54 -1.77 12.04 -2.04
N LEU A 55 -0.77 11.63 -2.81
CA LEU A 55 0.25 10.68 -2.35
C LEU A 55 1.08 11.22 -1.16
N ASP A 56 1.44 12.50 -1.17
CA ASP A 56 2.24 13.08 -0.10
C ASP A 56 1.43 13.24 1.19
N ASP A 57 0.13 13.56 1.08
CA ASP A 57 -0.77 13.62 2.24
C ASP A 57 -0.92 12.24 2.89
N VAL A 58 -1.12 11.19 2.09
CA VAL A 58 -1.16 9.79 2.59
C VAL A 58 0.15 9.41 3.26
N TYR A 59 1.29 9.79 2.66
CA TYR A 59 2.60 9.53 3.25
C TYR A 59 2.75 10.18 4.62
N GLN A 60 2.33 11.44 4.78
CA GLN A 60 2.37 12.13 6.08
C GLN A 60 1.40 11.52 7.07
N ALA A 61 0.18 11.18 6.65
CA ALA A 61 -0.81 10.51 7.52
C ALA A 61 -0.35 9.13 8.00
N CYS A 62 0.55 8.48 7.24
CA CYS A 62 1.15 7.21 7.62
C CYS A 62 2.37 7.34 8.57
N GLN A 63 2.89 8.55 8.80
CA GLN A 63 3.94 8.81 9.79
C GLN A 63 3.42 8.67 11.22
N PRO A 64 4.28 8.40 12.23
CA PRO A 64 3.85 8.38 13.62
C PRO A 64 3.44 9.79 14.15
N PRO A 65 2.31 9.93 14.87
CA PRO A 65 1.27 8.92 15.10
C PRO A 65 0.46 8.68 13.82
N ARG A 66 0.32 7.40 13.44
CA ARG A 66 -0.35 7.02 12.20
C ARG A 66 -1.85 7.27 12.28
N ASP A 67 -2.40 7.84 11.21
CA ASP A 67 -3.84 7.93 10.99
C ASP A 67 -4.40 6.52 10.68
N GLU A 68 -5.43 6.12 11.45
CA GLU A 68 -6.09 4.82 11.34
C GLU A 68 -6.84 4.65 10.01
N LYS A 69 -7.11 5.74 9.26
CA LYS A 69 -7.69 5.68 7.91
C LYS A 69 -6.81 4.89 6.94
N PHE A 70 -5.49 4.87 7.14
CA PHE A 70 -4.55 4.28 6.18
C PHE A 70 -3.84 3.04 6.74
N CYS A 71 -4.14 1.88 6.14
CA CYS A 71 -3.51 0.59 6.48
C CYS A 71 -2.31 0.23 5.57
N VAL A 72 -1.83 1.16 4.74
CA VAL A 72 -0.78 0.87 3.75
C VAL A 72 0.62 0.81 4.38
N PRO A 73 1.50 -0.12 3.95
CA PRO A 73 2.85 -0.23 4.47
C PRO A 73 3.76 0.91 3.96
N MET A 74 4.58 1.47 4.87
CA MET A 74 5.49 2.57 4.54
C MET A 74 6.48 2.23 3.42
N GLY A 75 7.01 1.00 3.41
CA GLY A 75 7.98 0.57 2.38
C GLY A 75 7.42 0.67 0.96
N GLY A 76 6.15 0.28 0.77
CA GLY A 76 5.47 0.42 -0.52
C GLY A 76 5.30 1.88 -0.93
N LEU A 77 4.83 2.74 -0.02
CA LEU A 77 4.67 4.18 -0.29
C LEU A 77 5.99 4.86 -0.67
N GLU A 78 7.08 4.53 0.02
CA GLU A 78 8.41 5.10 -0.28
C GLU A 78 8.90 4.70 -1.67
N ILE A 79 8.67 3.45 -2.07
CA ILE A 79 9.00 2.96 -3.42
C ILE A 79 8.19 3.74 -4.46
N VAL A 80 6.88 3.88 -4.29
CA VAL A 80 6.03 4.64 -5.22
C VAL A 80 6.47 6.10 -5.32
N ARG A 81 6.80 6.75 -4.20
CA ARG A 81 7.27 8.15 -4.18
C ARG A 81 8.60 8.32 -4.92
N LYS A 82 9.56 7.40 -4.74
CA LYS A 82 10.83 7.42 -5.48
C LYS A 82 10.62 7.19 -6.98
N TYR A 83 9.74 6.25 -7.32
CA TYR A 83 9.39 5.94 -8.71
C TYR A 83 8.87 7.18 -9.45
N ILE A 84 7.91 7.90 -8.85
CA ILE A 84 7.32 9.10 -9.46
C ILE A 84 8.33 10.25 -9.59
N LYS A 85 9.33 10.31 -8.70
CA LYS A 85 10.42 11.29 -8.77
C LYS A 85 11.54 10.92 -9.76
N GLY A 86 11.52 9.70 -10.31
CA GLY A 86 12.60 9.17 -11.14
C GLY A 86 13.86 8.80 -10.36
N GLU A 87 13.73 8.48 -9.06
CA GLU A 87 14.83 8.13 -8.15
C GLU A 87 15.04 6.60 -8.03
N CYS A 88 14.46 5.82 -8.94
CA CYS A 88 14.51 4.35 -8.97
C CYS A 88 15.75 3.80 -9.68
#